data_AF-A0A962THD4-F1
#
_entry.id   AF-A0A962THD4-F1
#
_cell.length_a   1.000
_cell.length_b   1.000
_cell.length_c   1.000
_cell.angle_alpha   90.00
_cell.angle_beta   90.00
_cell.angle_gamma   90.00
#
_symmetry.space_group_name_H-M   'P 1'
#
loop_
_entity.id
_entity.type
_entity.pdbx_description
1 polymer ?
#
loop_
_entity_poly.entity_id
_entity_poly.type
_entity_poly.pdbx_seq_one_letter_code
_entity_poly.pdbx_strand_id
1 'polypeptide(L)'
;MRQAVDRRRYARTPIRLAAVIRLADGTAVDCRVRDYCLGGMLIELRADSASGEGSFERSQSAHVEADVTTPGGRQRLDVDAKVVWTRGSHIGVSFQKGSAAVVKLLHQQMEPDPAPLPAAPGGTRVSASVALNRLVDLGRQQAPSLLNDFIGRFAD
;
A
#
# COMPACT_ATOMS: atom_id res chain seq x y z
N MET A 1 25.65 14.28 -23.77
CA MET A 1 25.00 13.23 -22.95
C MET A 1 23.63 13.76 -22.50
N ARG A 2 22.51 13.20 -22.99
CA ARG A 2 21.18 13.57 -22.49
C ARG A 2 20.92 12.80 -21.21
N GLN A 3 20.95 13.50 -20.07
CA GLN A 3 20.49 12.97 -18.79
C GLN A 3 18.99 12.66 -18.94
N ALA A 4 18.59 11.40 -18.84
CA ALA A 4 17.19 11.04 -18.89
C ALA A 4 16.49 11.66 -17.68
N VAL A 5 15.62 12.64 -17.93
CA VAL A 5 14.80 13.26 -16.88
C VAL A 5 13.86 12.18 -16.35
N ASP A 6 13.99 11.87 -15.06
CA ASP A 6 13.07 10.96 -14.37
C ASP A 6 11.66 11.57 -14.39
N ARG A 7 10.74 10.97 -15.15
CA ARG A 7 9.35 11.43 -15.32
C ARG A 7 8.37 10.78 -14.33
N ARG A 8 8.88 10.17 -13.26
CA ARG A 8 8.01 9.53 -12.26
C ARG A 8 7.15 10.56 -11.55
N ARG A 9 5.86 10.25 -11.43
CA ARG A 9 4.87 11.10 -10.71
C ARG A 9 5.03 11.03 -9.20
N TYR A 10 5.65 9.96 -8.68
CA TYR A 10 5.78 9.70 -7.25
C TYR A 10 7.18 9.19 -6.93
N ALA A 11 7.76 9.70 -5.84
CA ALA A 11 8.99 9.17 -5.27
C ALA A 11 8.78 7.72 -4.80
N ARG A 12 9.80 6.87 -4.97
CA ARG A 12 9.77 5.47 -4.54
C ARG A 12 10.49 5.33 -3.21
N THR A 13 9.86 4.60 -2.29
CA THR A 13 10.41 4.22 -0.99
C THR A 13 10.99 2.82 -1.10
N PRO A 14 12.30 2.63 -0.91
CA PRO A 14 12.90 1.31 -0.87
C PRO A 14 12.36 0.49 0.31
N ILE A 15 12.14 -0.82 0.09
CA ILE A 15 11.70 -1.75 1.12
C ILE A 15 12.26 -3.14 0.82
N ARG A 16 12.31 -4.02 1.83
CA ARG A 16 12.58 -5.45 1.65
C ARG A 16 11.50 -6.24 2.36
N LEU A 17 10.39 -6.48 1.66
CA LEU A 17 9.21 -7.13 2.22
C LEU A 17 8.98 -8.46 1.51
N ALA A 18 8.97 -9.55 2.26
CA ALA A 18 8.57 -10.86 1.74
C ALA A 18 7.06 -10.84 1.42
N ALA A 19 6.70 -11.36 0.25
CA ALA A 19 5.35 -11.31 -0.26
C ALA A 19 5.04 -12.54 -1.12
N VAL A 20 3.76 -12.74 -1.42
CA VAL A 20 3.26 -13.67 -2.43
C VAL A 20 2.54 -12.85 -3.48
N ILE A 21 2.86 -13.06 -4.75
CA ILE A 21 2.06 -12.54 -5.86
C ILE A 21 1.20 -13.67 -6.43
N ARG A 22 -0.10 -13.44 -6.53
CA ARG A 22 -1.07 -14.37 -7.10
C ARG A 22 -1.60 -13.84 -8.43
N LEU A 23 -1.78 -14.73 -9.38
CA LEU A 23 -2.41 -14.46 -10.67
C LEU A 23 -3.86 -14.97 -10.67
N ALA A 24 -4.64 -14.51 -11.64
CA ALA A 24 -6.05 -14.87 -11.77
C ALA A 24 -6.28 -16.36 -12.06
N ASP A 25 -5.28 -17.06 -12.63
CA ASP A 25 -5.29 -18.50 -12.87
C ASP A 25 -4.99 -19.34 -11.62
N GLY A 26 -4.80 -18.69 -10.47
CA GLY A 26 -4.49 -19.33 -9.19
C GLY A 26 -3.00 -19.55 -8.95
N THR A 27 -2.13 -19.25 -9.92
CA THR A 27 -0.67 -19.33 -9.75
C THR A 27 -0.24 -18.38 -8.63
N ALA A 28 0.55 -18.89 -7.69
CA ALA A 28 1.08 -18.14 -6.56
C ALA A 28 2.60 -18.27 -6.52
N VAL A 29 3.28 -17.13 -6.46
CA VAL A 29 4.74 -17.06 -6.56
C VAL A 29 5.31 -16.29 -5.38
N ASP A 30 6.24 -16.91 -4.67
CA ASP A 30 6.98 -16.24 -3.60
C ASP A 30 7.89 -15.16 -4.19
N CYS A 31 7.83 -13.97 -3.60
CA CYS A 31 8.53 -12.81 -4.10
C CYS A 31 8.96 -11.86 -2.97
N ARG A 32 9.64 -10.78 -3.38
CA ARG A 32 10.04 -9.68 -2.50
C ARG A 32 9.65 -8.35 -3.12
N VAL A 33 8.99 -7.49 -2.35
CA VAL A 33 8.82 -6.08 -2.72
C VAL A 33 10.12 -5.35 -2.43
N ARG A 34 10.65 -4.68 -3.46
CA ARG A 34 11.94 -3.97 -3.45
C ARG A 34 11.79 -2.47 -3.25
N ASP A 35 10.75 -1.92 -3.82
CA ASP A 35 10.35 -0.52 -3.63
C ASP A 35 8.86 -0.37 -3.90
N TYR A 36 8.28 0.72 -3.40
CA TYR A 36 6.90 1.07 -3.67
C TYR A 36 6.72 2.59 -3.75
N CYS A 37 5.64 3.02 -4.38
CA CYS A 37 5.14 4.40 -4.32
C CYS A 37 3.61 4.38 -4.35
N LEU A 38 2.96 5.54 -4.35
CA LEU A 38 1.49 5.63 -4.41
C LEU A 38 0.85 5.00 -5.66
N GLY A 39 1.63 4.83 -6.74
CA GLY A 39 1.12 4.31 -8.01
C GLY A 39 1.40 2.83 -8.26
N GLY A 40 2.29 2.20 -7.50
CA GLY A 40 2.73 0.83 -7.80
C GLY A 40 3.94 0.39 -6.98
N MET A 41 4.44 -0.80 -7.29
CA MET A 41 5.61 -1.38 -6.62
C MET A 41 6.52 -2.14 -7.59
N LEU A 42 7.76 -2.32 -7.18
CA LEU A 42 8.72 -3.22 -7.81
C LEU A 42 8.80 -4.53 -7.02
N ILE A 43 8.60 -5.63 -7.73
CA ILE A 43 8.64 -6.99 -7.18
C ILE A 43 9.83 -7.73 -7.80
N GLU A 44 10.55 -8.48 -6.98
CA GLU A 44 11.59 -9.43 -7.38
C GLU A 44 11.11 -10.85 -7.06
N LEU A 45 11.00 -11.69 -8.08
CA LEU A 45 10.68 -13.11 -7.95
C LEU A 45 11.85 -13.87 -7.34
N ARG A 46 11.57 -14.89 -6.52
CA ARG A 46 12.61 -15.82 -6.06
C ARG A 46 13.08 -16.71 -7.21
N ALA A 47 14.38 -16.99 -7.27
CA ALA A 47 15.01 -17.77 -8.35
C ALA A 47 14.38 -19.17 -8.52
N ASP A 48 14.03 -19.80 -7.39
CA ASP A 48 13.40 -21.13 -7.35
C ASP A 48 11.96 -21.11 -7.88
N SER A 49 11.35 -19.92 -7.95
CA SER A 49 9.98 -19.71 -8.42
C SER A 49 9.92 -19.10 -9.83
N ALA A 50 11.07 -18.67 -10.38
CA ALA A 50 11.18 -18.17 -11.75
C ALA A 50 11.22 -19.30 -12.80
N SER A 51 11.38 -20.54 -12.36
CA SER A 51 11.49 -21.75 -13.19
C SER A 51 10.20 -22.59 -13.25
N GLY A 52 9.15 -22.21 -12.51
CA GLY A 52 7.85 -22.88 -12.49
C GLY A 52 6.76 -22.00 -13.09
N GLU A 53 6.23 -22.44 -14.23
CA GLU A 53 5.01 -22.05 -14.95
C GLU A 53 4.16 -20.91 -14.35
N GLY A 54 4.27 -19.74 -14.98
CA GLY A 54 3.48 -18.55 -14.72
C GLY A 54 4.18 -17.34 -15.36
N SER A 55 4.19 -17.25 -16.68
CA SER A 55 4.77 -16.08 -17.35
C SER A 55 3.90 -14.86 -17.06
N PHE A 56 4.40 -13.94 -16.22
CA PHE A 56 3.73 -12.68 -15.97
C PHE A 56 3.61 -11.89 -17.27
N GLU A 57 2.37 -11.64 -17.71
CA GLU A 57 2.11 -10.89 -18.92
C GLU A 57 1.84 -9.42 -18.61
N ARG A 58 2.23 -8.55 -19.55
CA ARG A 58 1.88 -7.13 -19.43
C ARG A 58 0.35 -6.99 -19.43
N SER A 59 -0.15 -6.14 -18.55
CA SER A 59 -1.57 -5.92 -18.31
C SER A 59 -2.31 -7.05 -17.61
N GLN A 60 -1.63 -8.11 -17.18
CA GLN A 60 -2.24 -9.15 -16.36
C GLN A 60 -2.61 -8.60 -14.98
N SER A 61 -3.81 -8.95 -14.50
CA SER A 61 -4.20 -8.68 -13.11
C SER A 61 -3.43 -9.59 -12.17
N ALA A 62 -2.95 -9.01 -11.08
CA ALA A 62 -2.23 -9.72 -10.04
C ALA A 62 -2.66 -9.22 -8.67
N HIS A 63 -2.52 -10.07 -7.68
CA HIS A 63 -2.86 -9.78 -6.30
C HIS A 63 -1.61 -9.98 -5.44
N VAL A 64 -1.23 -8.98 -4.64
CA VAL A 64 0.00 -9.01 -3.84
C VAL A 64 -0.36 -9.05 -2.36
N GLU A 65 0.11 -10.09 -1.68
CA GLU A 65 -0.10 -10.31 -0.26
C GLU A 65 1.23 -10.25 0.49
N ALA A 66 1.28 -9.54 1.60
CA ALA A 66 2.46 -9.51 2.46
C ALA A 66 2.08 -9.25 3.92
N ASP A 67 2.86 -9.80 4.85
CA ASP A 67 2.76 -9.43 6.26
C ASP A 67 3.74 -8.30 6.58
N VAL A 68 3.21 -7.16 6.99
CA VAL A 68 4.00 -5.98 7.37
C VAL A 68 3.97 -5.84 8.89
N THR A 69 5.13 -5.62 9.49
CA THR A 69 5.21 -5.23 10.91
C THR A 69 5.37 -3.73 10.98
N THR A 70 4.42 -3.06 11.62
CA THR A 70 4.45 -1.62 11.89
C THR A 70 4.53 -1.39 13.40
N PRO A 71 4.80 -0.15 13.88
CA PRO A 71 4.75 0.15 15.31
C PRO A 71 3.39 -0.17 15.95
N GLY A 72 2.31 -0.18 15.17
CA GLY A 72 0.95 -0.55 15.60
C GLY A 72 0.68 -2.06 15.63
N GLY A 73 1.65 -2.89 15.25
CA GLY A 73 1.55 -4.35 15.23
C GLY A 73 1.74 -4.96 13.84
N ARG A 74 1.44 -6.26 13.74
CA ARG A 74 1.47 -6.98 12.46
C ARG A 74 0.17 -6.70 11.70
N GLN A 75 0.30 -6.28 10.45
CA GLN A 75 -0.81 -5.99 9.56
C GLN A 75 -0.60 -6.72 8.23
N ARG A 76 -1.67 -7.27 7.66
CA ARG A 76 -1.64 -7.87 6.32
C ARG A 76 -1.83 -6.78 5.28
N LEU A 77 -0.89 -6.69 4.35
CA LEU A 77 -1.01 -5.98 3.09
C LEU A 77 -1.65 -6.90 2.07
N ASP A 78 -2.67 -6.37 1.41
CA ASP A 78 -3.48 -7.07 0.42
C ASP A 78 -3.81 -6.01 -0.67
N VAL A 79 -3.28 -6.23 -1.89
CA VAL A 79 -3.24 -5.23 -2.95
C VAL A 79 -3.56 -5.85 -4.30
N ASP A 80 -4.68 -5.42 -4.89
CA ASP A 80 -4.94 -5.64 -6.30
C ASP A 80 -4.08 -4.72 -7.17
N ALA A 81 -3.42 -5.32 -8.16
CA ALA A 81 -2.48 -4.66 -9.04
C ALA A 81 -2.61 -5.18 -10.49
N LYS A 82 -1.86 -4.53 -11.38
CA LYS A 82 -1.75 -4.89 -12.79
C LYS A 82 -0.28 -4.85 -13.19
N VAL A 83 0.19 -5.89 -13.87
CA VAL A 83 1.57 -5.95 -14.37
C VAL A 83 1.76 -4.88 -15.45
N VAL A 84 2.77 -4.03 -15.28
CA VAL A 84 3.10 -2.95 -16.23
C VAL A 84 4.25 -3.34 -17.14
N TRP A 85 5.23 -4.06 -16.60
CA TRP A 85 6.39 -4.58 -17.32
C TRP A 85 7.05 -5.73 -16.55
N THR A 86 7.79 -6.56 -17.26
CA THR A 86 8.62 -7.65 -16.73
C THR A 86 10.04 -7.55 -17.32
N ARG A 87 11.06 -7.86 -16.52
CA ARG A 87 12.46 -7.89 -16.95
C ARG A 87 13.26 -8.86 -16.08
N GLY A 88 13.58 -10.04 -16.61
CA GLY A 88 14.21 -11.10 -15.81
C GLY A 88 13.33 -11.48 -14.62
N SER A 89 13.89 -11.52 -13.42
CA SER A 89 13.15 -11.78 -12.17
C SER A 89 12.38 -10.57 -11.63
N HIS A 90 12.37 -9.43 -12.34
CA HIS A 90 11.76 -8.20 -11.84
C HIS A 90 10.44 -7.89 -12.55
N ILE A 91 9.45 -7.48 -11.76
CA ILE A 91 8.11 -7.13 -12.22
C ILE A 91 7.75 -5.75 -11.67
N GLY A 92 7.39 -4.83 -12.57
CA GLY A 92 6.74 -3.59 -12.18
C GLY A 92 5.23 -3.78 -12.22
N VAL A 93 4.56 -3.47 -11.11
CA VAL A 93 3.09 -3.49 -11.03
C VAL A 93 2.55 -2.10 -10.71
N SER A 94 1.38 -1.78 -11.24
CA SER A 94 0.59 -0.59 -10.89
C SER A 94 -0.61 -0.99 -10.06
N PHE A 95 -0.95 -0.22 -9.04
CA PHE A 95 -2.13 -0.50 -8.21
C PHE A 95 -3.42 -0.29 -8.98
N GLN A 96 -4.40 -1.16 -8.72
CA GLN A 96 -5.77 -0.95 -9.15
C GLN A 96 -6.47 0.05 -8.20
N LYS A 97 -7.66 0.52 -8.61
CA LYS A 97 -8.41 1.53 -7.84
C LYS A 97 -8.75 0.97 -6.45
N GLY A 98 -8.45 1.73 -5.39
CA GLY A 98 -8.69 1.32 -4.01
C GLY A 98 -7.42 0.86 -3.27
N SER A 99 -6.54 0.11 -3.94
CA SER A 99 -5.33 -0.44 -3.31
C SER A 99 -4.28 0.63 -2.97
N ALA A 100 -4.31 1.77 -3.66
CA ALA A 100 -3.45 2.92 -3.34
C ALA A 100 -3.71 3.49 -1.93
N ALA A 101 -4.94 3.37 -1.40
CA ALA A 101 -5.26 3.83 -0.05
C ALA A 101 -4.59 2.95 1.02
N VAL A 102 -4.56 1.63 0.81
CA VAL A 102 -3.90 0.66 1.70
C VAL A 102 -2.41 0.95 1.79
N VAL A 103 -1.77 1.21 0.64
CA VAL A 103 -0.33 1.53 0.58
C VAL A 103 -0.03 2.91 1.18
N LYS A 104 -0.95 3.86 1.05
CA LYS A 104 -0.83 5.17 1.73
C LYS A 104 -0.84 5.01 3.25
N LEU A 105 -1.71 4.16 3.79
CA LEU A 105 -1.75 3.87 5.22
C LEU A 105 -0.46 3.20 5.69
N LEU A 106 0.07 2.25 4.92
CA LEU A 106 1.38 1.65 5.22
C LEU A 106 2.50 2.69 5.21
N HIS A 107 2.52 3.58 4.21
CA HIS A 107 3.52 4.64 4.12
C HIS A 107 3.50 5.53 5.37
N GLN A 108 2.32 5.92 5.85
CA GLN A 108 2.17 6.74 7.05
C GLN A 108 2.61 6.02 8.34
N GLN A 109 2.52 4.70 8.40
CA GLN A 109 2.94 3.91 9.56
C GLN A 109 4.42 3.54 9.56
N MET A 110 5.07 3.55 8.40
CA MET A 110 6.49 3.21 8.25
C MET A 110 7.42 4.42 8.32
N GLU A 111 6.90 5.63 8.14
CA GLU A 111 7.70 6.83 8.44
C GLU A 111 7.88 6.94 9.97
N PRO A 112 9.14 6.98 10.46
CA PRO A 112 9.37 7.32 11.86
C PRO A 112 8.83 8.73 12.12
N ASP A 113 8.15 8.90 13.26
CA ASP A 113 7.72 10.21 13.75
C ASP A 113 8.92 11.16 13.63
N PRO A 114 8.83 12.28 12.90
CA PRO A 114 9.98 13.14 12.70
C PRO A 114 10.56 13.53 14.06
N ALA A 115 11.86 13.25 14.23
CA ALA A 115 12.78 13.96 15.11
C ALA A 115 12.13 15.22 15.72
N PRO A 116 11.75 15.35 17.01
CA PRO A 116 11.24 16.63 17.51
C PRO A 116 12.32 17.67 17.20
N LEU A 117 12.05 18.55 16.23
CA LEU A 117 12.89 19.73 16.01
C LEU A 117 12.95 20.46 17.35
N PRO A 118 14.12 20.98 17.77
CA PRO A 118 14.22 21.74 19.01
C PRO A 118 13.13 22.80 19.03
N ALA A 119 12.28 22.73 20.04
CA ALA A 119 11.06 23.52 20.14
C ALA A 119 11.41 25.01 20.07
N ALA A 120 10.95 25.68 19.02
CA ALA A 120 10.69 27.11 19.12
C ALA A 120 9.60 27.30 20.18
N PRO A 121 9.77 28.23 21.15
CA PRO A 121 8.79 28.43 22.19
C PRO A 121 7.54 29.09 21.58
N GLY A 122 6.38 28.48 21.80
CA GLY A 122 5.08 29.10 21.53
C GLY A 122 4.36 28.56 20.30
N GLY A 123 3.67 27.44 20.49
CA GLY A 123 2.69 26.97 19.52
C GLY A 123 2.12 25.64 19.97
N THR A 124 0.91 25.65 20.51
CA THR A 124 0.15 24.46 20.92
C THR A 124 -0.10 23.58 19.70
N ARG A 125 0.86 22.70 19.36
CA ARG A 125 0.71 21.70 18.32
C ARG A 125 -0.07 20.53 18.90
N VAL A 126 -1.34 20.41 18.52
CA VAL A 126 -2.09 19.16 18.68
C VAL A 126 -1.42 18.13 17.80
N SER A 127 -0.83 17.10 18.41
CA SER A 127 -0.16 16.00 17.70
C SER A 127 -1.11 15.39 16.66
N ALA A 128 -0.58 15.06 15.48
CA ALA A 128 -1.32 14.42 14.40
C ALA A 128 -1.97 13.10 14.87
N SER A 129 -1.33 12.40 15.81
CA SER A 129 -1.87 11.19 16.44
C SER A 129 -3.12 11.49 17.29
N VAL A 130 -3.16 12.64 17.96
CA VAL A 130 -4.34 13.09 18.73
C VAL A 130 -5.46 13.53 17.79
N ALA A 131 -5.13 14.18 16.66
CA ALA A 131 -6.12 14.56 15.65
C ALA A 131 -6.73 13.33 14.94
N LEU A 132 -5.90 12.32 14.62
CA LEU A 132 -6.34 11.06 14.02
C LEU A 132 -7.20 10.24 14.99
N ASN A 133 -6.80 10.11 16.25
CA ASN A 133 -7.62 9.42 17.25
C ASN A 133 -8.97 10.11 17.45
N ARG A 134 -9.01 11.46 17.46
CA ARG A 134 -10.28 12.20 17.50
C ARG A 134 -11.15 11.97 16.27
N LEU A 135 -10.57 11.86 15.08
CA LEU A 135 -11.32 11.57 13.85
C LEU A 135 -11.92 10.15 13.86
N VAL A 136 -11.17 9.16 14.36
CA VAL A 136 -11.65 7.78 14.51
C VAL A 136 -12.75 7.70 15.57
N ASP A 137 -12.61 8.42 16.69
CA ASP A 137 -13.63 8.47 17.74
C ASP A 137 -14.92 9.15 17.27
N LEU A 138 -14.82 10.24 16.50
CA LEU A 138 -15.98 10.90 15.89
C LEU A 138 -16.69 9.98 14.88
N GLY A 139 -15.94 9.24 14.06
CA GLY A 139 -16.53 8.28 13.11
C GLY A 139 -17.27 7.13 13.79
N ARG A 140 -16.78 6.66 14.95
CA ARG A 140 -17.45 5.62 15.75
C ARG A 140 -18.70 6.12 16.46
N GLN A 141 -18.72 7.38 16.88
CA GLN A 141 -19.88 7.99 17.54
C GLN A 141 -21.02 8.33 16.56
N GLN A 142 -20.74 8.54 15.27
CA GLN A 142 -21.76 8.85 14.25
C GLN A 142 -22.29 7.63 13.47
N ALA A 143 -21.68 6.46 13.61
CA ALA A 143 -22.10 5.24 12.90
C ALA A 143 -23.50 4.71 13.29
N PRO A 144 -23.98 4.80 14.56
CA PRO A 144 -25.32 4.28 14.89
C PRO A 144 -26.47 5.13 14.34
N SER A 145 -26.27 6.44 14.09
CA SER A 145 -27.34 7.33 13.64
C SER A 145 -27.59 7.29 12.13
N LEU A 146 -26.60 6.93 11.31
CA LEU A 146 -26.75 6.88 9.85
C LEU A 146 -27.41 5.59 9.34
N LEU A 147 -27.34 4.50 10.12
CA LEU A 147 -28.03 3.24 9.78
C LEU A 147 -29.54 3.30 10.02
N ASN A 148 -30.00 4.10 10.99
CA ASN A 148 -31.43 4.29 11.24
C ASN A 148 -32.10 5.19 10.19
N ASP A 149 -31.41 6.21 9.67
CA ASP A 149 -31.95 7.07 8.60
C ASP A 149 -32.05 6.36 7.24
N PHE A 150 -31.26 5.31 7.00
CA PHE A 150 -31.29 4.56 5.73
C PHE A 150 -32.36 3.46 5.70
N ILE A 151 -32.66 2.84 6.85
CA ILE A 151 -33.71 1.81 6.93
C ILE A 151 -35.12 2.44 7.01
N GLY A 152 -35.26 3.64 7.57
CA GLY A 152 -36.56 4.32 7.68
C GLY A 152 -37.15 4.87 6.36
N ARG A 153 -36.41 4.86 5.24
CA ARG A 153 -36.87 5.39 3.94
C ARG A 153 -37.43 4.37 2.95
N PHE A 154 -37.47 3.09 3.32
CA PHE A 154 -38.03 2.00 2.49
C PHE A 154 -39.26 1.35 3.11
N ALA A 155 -39.84 1.95 4.15
CA ALA A 155 -41.08 1.51 4.78
C ALA A 155 -42.15 2.60 4.67
N ASP A 156 -42.55 2.91 3.44
CA ASP A 156 -43.87 3.44 3.07
C ASP A 156 -44.19 3.02 1.63
#